data_AF-A0A1L9V962-F1
#
_entry.id   AF-A0A1L9V962-F1
#
_cell.length_a   1.000
_cell.length_b   1.000
_cell.length_c   1.000
_cell.angle_alpha   90.00
_cell.angle_beta   90.00
_cell.angle_gamma   90.00
#
_symmetry.space_group_name_H-M   'P 1'
#
loop_
_entity.id
_entity.type
_entity.pdbx_description
1 polymer ?
#
loop_
_entity_poly.entity_id
_entity_poly.type
_entity_poly.pdbx_seq_one_letter_code
_entity_poly.pdbx_strand_id
1 'polypeptide(L)'
;MDLARDVIDQEGDTPEFHTTRLVAAVVTQIFSYMHDLGIQNGCIRTGEAFVFLHIPEDPTIVQYYLCFPNQDVQAGDESRLHRTAVGQMLAFTLQALAAEAPSQEWHNTAHQQLSTWKVEYLDILRDIPEAIRKEPPPSNYRPSHWKRNPKTHNTRSHARCNPGVSTPAGSPSESSDSDEDMPSLSTAPAARS
;
A
#
# COMPACT_ATOMS: atom_id res chain seq x y z
N MET A 1 19.02 5.92 -12.49
CA MET A 1 19.94 6.12 -11.36
C MET A 1 20.64 4.80 -11.13
N ASP A 2 21.97 4.78 -11.12
CA ASP A 2 22.75 3.57 -10.85
C ASP A 2 23.37 3.73 -9.46
N LEU A 3 22.75 3.13 -8.45
CA LEU A 3 23.14 3.27 -7.05
C LEU A 3 24.62 2.94 -6.80
N ALA A 4 25.14 1.92 -7.48
CA ALA A 4 26.52 1.47 -7.33
C ALA A 4 27.54 2.48 -7.85
N ARG A 5 27.15 3.30 -8.84
CA ARG A 5 28.00 4.38 -9.37
C ARG A 5 27.79 5.69 -8.64
N ASP A 6 26.54 6.00 -8.32
CA ASP A 6 26.10 7.35 -7.96
C ASP A 6 26.15 7.61 -6.44
N VAL A 7 26.07 6.56 -5.60
CA VAL A 7 25.84 6.72 -4.16
C VAL A 7 26.65 5.76 -3.28
N ILE A 8 26.71 4.48 -3.63
CA ILE A 8 27.32 3.46 -2.75
C ILE A 8 28.85 3.68 -2.73
N ASP A 9 29.41 3.77 -1.52
CA ASP A 9 30.83 4.00 -1.26
C ASP A 9 31.42 5.28 -1.90
N GLN A 10 30.55 6.23 -2.28
CA GLN A 10 30.94 7.56 -2.74
C GLN A 10 30.87 8.58 -1.60
N GLU A 11 31.73 9.59 -1.66
CA GLU A 11 31.73 10.73 -0.73
C GLU A 11 31.33 12.00 -1.48
N GLY A 12 30.45 12.80 -0.88
CA GLY A 12 29.97 14.04 -1.49
C GLY A 12 29.37 14.97 -0.43
N ASP A 13 29.68 16.25 -0.55
CA ASP A 13 29.24 17.31 0.38
C ASP A 13 28.22 18.27 -0.26
N THR A 14 27.64 17.87 -1.40
CA THR A 14 26.61 18.66 -2.07
C THR A 14 25.22 18.31 -1.54
N PRO A 15 24.30 19.29 -1.46
CA PRO A 15 22.93 19.02 -1.03
C PRO A 15 22.22 18.02 -1.96
N GLU A 16 22.55 18.03 -3.26
CA GLU A 16 22.06 17.06 -4.23
C GLU A 16 22.56 15.65 -3.92
N PHE A 17 23.83 15.50 -3.53
CA PHE A 17 24.39 14.19 -3.15
C PHE A 17 23.70 13.66 -1.89
N HIS A 18 23.57 14.48 -0.84
CA HIS A 18 22.87 14.08 0.39
C HIS A 18 21.41 13.69 0.13
N THR A 19 20.70 14.46 -0.69
CA THR A 19 19.30 14.17 -1.05
C THR A 19 19.20 12.87 -1.86
N THR A 20 20.08 12.69 -2.83
CA THR A 20 20.17 11.49 -3.66
C THR A 20 20.49 10.26 -2.82
N ARG A 21 21.46 10.35 -1.90
CA ARG A 21 21.85 9.29 -0.94
C ARG A 21 20.69 8.93 -0.01
N LEU A 22 19.93 9.93 0.44
CA LEU A 22 18.75 9.71 1.27
C LEU A 22 17.63 8.98 0.52
N VAL A 23 17.28 9.43 -0.68
CA VAL A 23 16.24 8.81 -1.51
C VAL A 23 16.63 7.37 -1.86
N ALA A 24 17.90 7.17 -2.25
CA ALA A 24 18.47 5.85 -2.48
C ALA A 24 18.23 4.92 -1.29
N ALA A 25 18.59 5.34 -0.07
CA ALA A 25 18.44 4.51 1.11
C ALA A 25 16.99 4.18 1.44
N VAL A 26 16.07 5.14 1.30
CA VAL A 26 14.64 4.89 1.50
C VAL A 26 14.11 3.87 0.48
N VAL A 27 14.49 4.01 -0.79
CA VAL A 27 14.08 3.08 -1.84
C VAL A 27 14.66 1.69 -1.59
N THR A 28 15.94 1.57 -1.26
CA THR A 28 16.58 0.28 -0.97
C THR A 28 15.97 -0.39 0.26
N GLN A 29 15.64 0.37 1.30
CA GLN A 29 14.99 -0.18 2.49
C GLN A 29 13.63 -0.78 2.15
N ILE A 30 12.80 -0.04 1.41
CA ILE A 30 11.48 -0.52 1.01
C ILE A 30 11.60 -1.70 0.05
N PHE A 31 12.56 -1.65 -0.87
CA PHE A 31 12.86 -2.76 -1.77
C PHE A 31 13.25 -4.04 -1.00
N SER A 32 14.05 -3.95 0.05
CA SER A 32 14.35 -5.08 0.94
C SER A 32 13.08 -5.62 1.59
N TYR A 33 12.24 -4.76 2.16
CA TYR A 33 10.97 -5.19 2.77
C TYR A 33 10.02 -5.82 1.77
N MET A 34 9.98 -5.32 0.53
CA MET A 34 9.17 -5.88 -0.54
C MET A 34 9.59 -7.31 -0.88
N HIS A 35 10.90 -7.59 -0.93
CA HIS A 35 11.44 -8.94 -1.08
C HIS A 35 11.08 -9.85 0.10
N ASP A 36 11.27 -9.38 1.33
CA ASP A 36 11.01 -10.15 2.54
C ASP A 36 9.53 -10.52 2.70
N LEU A 37 8.63 -9.63 2.27
CA LEU A 37 7.18 -9.85 2.29
C LEU A 37 6.66 -10.57 1.04
N GLY A 38 7.48 -10.75 0.00
CA GLY A 38 7.07 -11.32 -1.28
C GLY A 38 6.01 -10.49 -1.99
N ILE A 39 6.13 -9.16 -1.94
CA ILE A 39 5.23 -8.23 -2.64
C ILE A 39 5.98 -7.47 -3.73
N GLN A 40 5.36 -7.32 -4.90
CA GLN A 40 5.95 -6.60 -6.03
C GLN A 40 5.60 -5.12 -6.06
N ASN A 41 4.61 -4.66 -5.30
CA ASN A 41 4.12 -3.29 -5.36
C ASN A 41 4.31 -2.58 -4.00
N GLY A 42 4.97 -1.43 -4.01
CA GLY A 42 5.24 -0.62 -2.82
C GLY A 42 4.92 0.86 -3.06
N CYS A 43 4.78 1.65 -1.99
CA CYS A 43 4.63 3.09 -2.12
C CYS A 43 5.34 3.87 -1.00
N ILE A 44 5.90 5.01 -1.36
CA ILE A 44 6.45 6.03 -0.45
C ILE A 44 5.54 7.24 -0.48
N ARG A 45 5.27 7.80 0.70
CA ARG A 45 4.45 9.00 0.86
C ARG A 45 5.22 10.07 1.61
N THR A 46 5.40 11.22 0.98
CA THR A 46 6.03 12.39 1.60
C THR A 46 5.01 13.44 2.06
N GLY A 47 3.72 13.20 1.80
CA GLY A 47 2.63 14.15 2.06
C GLY A 47 2.41 15.16 0.92
N GLU A 48 3.43 15.41 0.11
CA GLU A 48 3.36 16.23 -1.09
C GLU A 48 3.41 15.39 -2.37
N ALA A 49 4.18 14.31 -2.36
CA ALA A 49 4.37 13.41 -3.48
C ALA A 49 4.14 11.94 -3.10
N PHE A 50 3.79 11.16 -4.12
CA PHE A 50 3.77 9.69 -4.07
C PHE A 50 4.89 9.15 -4.94
N VAL A 51 5.66 8.20 -4.41
CA VAL A 51 6.56 7.36 -5.21
C VAL A 51 6.00 5.95 -5.16
N PHE A 52 5.43 5.49 -6.27
CA PHE A 52 4.99 4.11 -6.41
C PHE A 52 6.16 3.27 -6.92
N LEU A 53 6.36 2.11 -6.32
CA LEU A 53 7.44 1.19 -6.63
C LEU A 53 6.85 -0.11 -7.17
N HIS A 54 7.49 -0.66 -8.19
CA HIS A 54 7.14 -1.95 -8.77
C HIS A 54 8.40 -2.78 -9.04
N ILE A 55 8.45 -4.01 -8.51
CA ILE A 55 9.48 -4.99 -8.85
C ILE A 55 8.93 -5.87 -9.97
N PRO A 56 9.51 -5.83 -11.17
CA PRO A 56 9.07 -6.66 -12.29
C PRO A 56 9.51 -8.12 -12.09
N GLU A 57 9.41 -8.91 -13.17
CA GLU A 57 9.85 -10.31 -13.17
C GLU A 57 11.34 -10.46 -12.85
N ASP A 58 12.16 -9.48 -13.24
CA ASP A 58 13.54 -9.38 -12.77
C ASP A 58 13.55 -8.83 -11.33
N PRO A 59 13.86 -9.65 -10.32
CA PRO A 59 13.81 -9.24 -8.91
C PRO A 59 14.90 -8.24 -8.54
N THR A 60 15.87 -7.99 -9.43
CA THR A 60 17.02 -7.11 -9.14
C THR A 60 16.73 -5.63 -9.43
N ILE A 61 15.63 -5.36 -10.14
CA ILE A 61 15.27 -4.02 -10.59
C ILE A 61 14.07 -3.53 -9.80
N VAL A 62 14.07 -2.26 -9.40
CA VAL A 62 12.87 -1.57 -8.92
C VAL A 62 12.53 -0.44 -9.88
N GLN A 63 11.33 -0.48 -10.43
CA GLN A 63 10.76 0.59 -11.22
C GLN A 63 10.03 1.55 -10.29
N TYR A 64 10.03 2.84 -10.63
CA TYR A 64 9.30 3.83 -9.86
C TYR A 64 8.45 4.71 -10.77
N TYR A 65 7.31 5.15 -10.22
CA TYR A 65 6.46 6.17 -10.79
C TYR A 65 6.24 7.27 -9.74
N LEU A 66 6.52 8.52 -10.13
CA LEU A 66 6.43 9.69 -9.25
C LEU A 66 5.16 10.49 -9.61
N CYS A 67 4.38 10.82 -8.60
CA CYS A 67 3.16 11.61 -8.73
C CYS A 67 3.15 12.77 -7.73
N PHE A 68 2.74 13.94 -8.21
CA PHE A 68 2.52 15.15 -7.43
C PHE A 68 1.06 15.59 -7.56
N PRO A 69 0.14 15.03 -6.77
CA PRO A 69 -1.31 15.22 -6.99
C PRO A 69 -1.76 16.68 -7.07
N ASN A 70 -1.14 17.55 -6.27
CA ASN A 70 -1.47 18.98 -6.26
C ASN A 70 -1.10 19.68 -7.57
N GLN A 71 -0.14 19.14 -8.33
CA GLN A 71 0.31 19.65 -9.62
C GLN A 71 -0.31 18.87 -10.79
N ASP A 72 -0.53 17.57 -10.62
CA ASP A 72 -1.02 16.67 -11.66
C ASP A 72 -2.52 16.88 -11.96
N VAL A 73 -3.28 17.37 -10.98
CA VAL A 73 -4.71 17.69 -11.14
C VAL A 73 -4.87 19.07 -11.80
N GLN A 74 -5.17 19.06 -13.10
CA GLN A 74 -5.41 20.28 -13.88
C GLN A 74 -6.90 20.58 -14.02
N ALA A 75 -7.30 21.85 -13.93
CA ALA A 75 -8.69 22.26 -14.12
C ALA A 75 -9.13 22.05 -15.58
N GLY A 76 -10.24 21.35 -15.79
CA GLY A 76 -10.80 21.08 -17.12
C GLY A 76 -10.41 19.73 -17.75
N ASP A 77 -9.61 18.91 -17.07
CA ASP A 77 -9.33 17.54 -17.51
C ASP A 77 -10.46 16.59 -17.07
N GLU A 78 -11.07 15.88 -18.03
CA GLU A 78 -12.08 14.85 -17.81
C GLU A 78 -11.57 13.74 -16.88
N SER A 79 -10.26 13.47 -16.90
CA SER A 79 -9.60 12.47 -16.08
C SER A 79 -9.14 12.98 -14.70
N ARG A 80 -9.54 14.20 -14.29
CA ARG A 80 -9.15 14.84 -13.02
C ARG A 80 -9.20 13.94 -11.80
N LEU A 81 -10.23 13.11 -11.67
CA LEU A 81 -10.42 12.24 -10.51
C LEU A 81 -9.28 11.22 -10.37
N HIS A 82 -8.80 10.67 -11.48
CA HIS A 82 -7.74 9.65 -11.50
C HIS A 82 -6.39 10.22 -11.05
N ARG A 83 -6.13 11.51 -11.30
CA ARG A 83 -4.88 12.20 -10.92
C ARG A 83 -4.87 12.71 -9.48
N THR A 84 -6.01 12.66 -8.78
CA THR A 84 -6.04 13.02 -7.36
C THR A 84 -5.24 12.03 -6.53
N ALA A 85 -4.79 12.48 -5.35
CA ALA A 85 -4.10 11.63 -4.39
C ALA A 85 -4.90 10.36 -4.07
N VAL A 86 -6.22 10.51 -3.90
CA VAL A 86 -7.14 9.41 -3.62
C VAL A 86 -7.27 8.48 -4.82
N GLY A 87 -7.42 9.04 -6.02
CA GLY A 87 -7.53 8.26 -7.26
C GLY A 87 -6.30 7.41 -7.54
N GLN A 88 -5.10 8.00 -7.42
CA GLN A 88 -3.83 7.31 -7.59
C GLN A 88 -3.63 6.21 -6.54
N MET A 89 -3.90 6.50 -5.27
CA MET A 89 -3.78 5.51 -4.19
C MET A 89 -4.78 4.36 -4.34
N LEU A 90 -6.01 4.65 -4.77
CA LEU A 90 -7.02 3.64 -5.06
C LEU A 90 -6.56 2.74 -6.22
N ALA A 91 -6.11 3.33 -7.33
CA ALA A 91 -5.62 2.58 -8.49
C ALA A 91 -4.44 1.67 -8.10
N PHE A 92 -3.47 2.21 -7.37
CA PHE A 92 -2.34 1.44 -6.85
C PHE A 92 -2.79 0.28 -5.95
N THR A 93 -3.72 0.53 -5.03
CA THR A 93 -4.23 -0.50 -4.12
C THR A 93 -4.93 -1.63 -4.89
N LEU A 94 -5.77 -1.28 -5.87
CA LEU A 94 -6.44 -2.27 -6.71
C LEU A 94 -5.44 -3.09 -7.53
N GLN A 95 -4.41 -2.44 -8.08
CA GLN A 95 -3.34 -3.10 -8.81
C GLN A 95 -2.52 -4.04 -7.90
N ALA A 96 -2.21 -3.63 -6.67
CA ALA A 96 -1.48 -4.45 -5.71
C ALA A 96 -2.28 -5.67 -5.25
N LEU A 97 -3.61 -5.53 -5.08
CA LEU A 97 -4.49 -6.64 -4.72
C LEU A 97 -4.73 -7.62 -5.86
N ALA A 98 -4.68 -7.14 -7.11
CA ALA A 98 -4.82 -7.97 -8.31
C ALA A 98 -3.50 -8.62 -8.73
N ALA A 99 -2.37 -8.23 -8.13
CA ALA A 99 -1.07 -8.79 -8.46
C ALA A 99 -0.95 -10.24 -8.00
N GLU A 100 -0.39 -11.08 -8.86
CA GLU A 100 -0.07 -12.46 -8.51
C GLU A 100 1.12 -12.51 -7.55
N ALA A 101 1.14 -13.51 -6.68
CA ALA A 101 2.26 -13.72 -5.79
C ALA A 101 3.51 -14.13 -6.59
N PRO A 102 4.71 -13.60 -6.27
CA PRO A 102 5.95 -14.00 -6.92
C PRO A 102 6.21 -15.50 -6.81
N SER A 103 6.89 -16.04 -7.81
CA SER A 103 7.31 -17.45 -7.80
C SER A 103 8.46 -17.68 -6.81
N GLN A 104 8.67 -18.92 -6.39
CA GLN A 104 9.84 -19.26 -5.58
C GLN A 104 11.16 -19.01 -6.32
N GLU A 105 11.16 -19.15 -7.64
CA GLU A 105 12.32 -18.88 -8.49
C GLU A 105 12.70 -17.39 -8.47
N TRP A 106 11.70 -16.51 -8.44
CA TRP A 106 11.89 -15.07 -8.26
C TRP A 106 12.62 -14.77 -6.95
N HIS A 107 12.18 -15.38 -5.84
CA HIS A 107 12.85 -15.23 -4.54
C HIS A 107 14.27 -15.77 -4.53
N ASN A 108 14.50 -16.94 -5.14
CA ASN A 108 15.83 -17.55 -5.21
C ASN A 108 16.80 -16.67 -6.02
N THR A 109 16.32 -16.11 -7.13
CA THR A 109 17.10 -15.21 -7.98
C THR A 109 17.44 -13.93 -7.23
N ALA A 110 16.47 -13.35 -6.52
CA ALA A 110 16.68 -12.19 -5.65
C ALA A 110 17.80 -12.47 -4.63
N HIS A 111 17.69 -13.58 -3.89
CA HIS A 111 18.64 -13.94 -2.84
C HIS A 111 20.06 -14.20 -3.36
N GLN A 112 20.20 -14.72 -4.58
CA GLN A 112 21.50 -15.01 -5.19
C GLN A 112 22.19 -13.77 -5.76
N GLN A 113 21.42 -12.81 -6.30
CA GLN A 113 21.97 -11.68 -7.04
C GLN A 113 22.03 -10.38 -6.24
N LEU A 114 21.14 -10.19 -5.27
CA LEU A 114 21.09 -8.97 -4.48
C LEU A 114 22.12 -8.99 -3.36
N SER A 115 22.75 -7.84 -3.14
CA SER A 115 23.65 -7.61 -2.01
C SER A 115 22.99 -6.67 -0.99
N THR A 116 23.33 -6.85 0.28
CA THR A 116 22.83 -5.99 1.36
C THR A 116 23.61 -4.68 1.38
N TRP A 117 22.90 -3.56 1.27
CA TRP A 117 23.50 -2.26 1.52
C TRP A 117 23.65 -2.04 3.03
N LYS A 118 24.89 -1.87 3.51
CA LYS A 118 25.22 -1.80 4.94
C LYS A 118 24.83 -0.48 5.63
N VAL A 119 24.14 0.42 4.94
CA VAL A 119 23.86 1.77 5.42
C VAL A 119 22.39 1.87 5.76
N GLU A 120 22.09 2.17 7.02
CA GLU A 120 20.73 2.41 7.46
C GLU A 120 20.29 3.84 7.14
N TYR A 121 19.01 4.02 6.85
CA TYR A 121 18.41 5.33 6.61
C TYR A 121 18.71 6.35 7.73
N LEU A 122 18.66 5.90 8.99
CA LEU A 122 18.90 6.75 10.16
C LEU A 122 20.35 7.25 10.22
N ASP A 123 21.29 6.44 9.76
CA ASP A 123 22.71 6.81 9.72
C ASP A 123 22.93 7.92 8.69
N ILE A 124 22.33 7.77 7.49
CA ILE A 124 22.39 8.82 6.45
C ILE A 124 21.75 10.10 6.94
N LEU A 125 20.60 10.04 7.60
CA LEU A 125 19.96 11.23 8.15
C LEU A 125 20.83 11.97 9.17
N ARG A 126 21.63 11.23 9.95
CA ARG A 126 22.54 11.80 10.95
C ARG A 126 23.76 12.45 10.30
N ASP A 127 24.22 11.90 9.18
CA ASP A 127 25.35 12.43 8.41
C ASP A 127 25.02 13.74 7.68
N ILE A 128 23.75 13.98 7.34
CA ILE A 128 23.34 15.22 6.64
C ILE A 128 23.49 16.43 7.58
N PRO A 129 24.34 17.41 7.25
CA PRO A 129 24.54 18.61 8.06
C PRO A 129 23.22 19.35 8.34
N GLU A 130 23.04 19.86 9.56
CA GLU A 130 21.84 20.61 9.96
C GLU A 130 21.61 21.84 9.07
N ALA A 131 22.68 22.47 8.59
CA ALA A 131 22.60 23.60 7.65
C ALA A 131 21.94 23.23 6.30
N ILE A 132 22.01 21.95 5.90
CA ILE A 132 21.38 21.41 4.69
C ILE A 132 19.97 20.90 4.99
N ARG A 133 19.70 20.43 6.22
CA ARG A 133 18.35 20.12 6.74
C ARG A 133 17.56 21.42 6.94
N LYS A 134 17.17 22.07 5.84
CA LYS A 134 16.31 23.26 5.88
C LYS A 134 15.04 22.96 6.67
N GLU A 135 14.56 23.94 7.44
CA GLU A 135 13.21 23.89 7.96
C GLU A 135 12.22 23.67 6.79
N PRO A 136 11.21 22.81 6.96
CA PRO A 136 10.18 22.66 5.94
C PRO A 136 9.63 24.04 5.60
N PRO A 137 9.48 24.40 4.30
CA PRO A 137 8.77 25.60 3.92
C PRO A 137 7.42 25.64 4.65
N PRO A 138 6.95 26.82 5.08
CA PRO A 138 5.67 26.93 5.76
C PRO A 138 4.60 26.25 4.90
N SER A 139 3.98 25.21 5.45
CA SER A 139 2.98 24.45 4.72
C SER A 139 1.81 25.37 4.36
N ASN A 140 1.50 25.46 3.07
CA ASN A 140 0.27 26.11 2.59
C ASN A 140 -0.99 25.29 2.95
N TYR A 141 -0.83 24.14 3.63
CA TYR A 141 -1.93 23.34 4.12
C TYR A 141 -2.75 24.17 5.12
N ARG A 142 -3.88 24.68 4.64
CA ARG A 142 -4.99 25.09 5.49
C ARG A 142 -5.78 23.82 5.82
N PRO A 143 -5.84 23.39 7.10
CA PRO A 143 -6.78 22.37 7.50
C PRO A 143 -8.17 22.83 7.04
N SER A 144 -8.76 22.12 6.09
CA SER A 144 -10.16 22.38 5.76
C SER A 144 -10.95 21.93 6.98
N HIS A 145 -11.59 22.89 7.64
CA HIS A 145 -12.59 22.57 8.64
C HIS A 145 -13.68 21.81 7.88
N TRP A 146 -13.70 20.49 8.02
CA TRP A 146 -14.67 19.66 7.32
C TRP A 146 -16.06 20.05 7.83
N LYS A 147 -16.74 20.92 7.09
CA LYS A 147 -18.18 21.13 7.27
C LYS A 147 -18.83 19.90 6.67
N ARG A 148 -19.26 18.98 7.54
CA ARG A 148 -20.17 17.91 7.15
C ARG A 148 -21.38 18.59 6.52
N ASN A 149 -21.43 18.65 5.20
CA ASN A 149 -22.66 18.90 4.48
C ASN A 149 -23.39 17.56 4.50
N PRO A 150 -24.47 17.39 5.28
CA PRO A 150 -25.29 16.21 5.18
C PRO A 150 -25.94 16.21 3.79
N LYS A 151 -25.26 15.63 2.81
CA LYS A 151 -25.90 15.23 1.57
C LYS A 151 -26.82 14.08 1.98
N THR A 152 -28.12 14.28 1.89
CA THR A 152 -29.12 13.21 1.95
C THR A 152 -28.89 12.30 0.75
N HIS A 153 -27.97 11.36 0.88
CA HIS A 153 -27.92 10.20 0.00
C HIS A 153 -29.10 9.34 0.44
N ASN A 154 -30.04 9.12 -0.48
CA ASN A 154 -31.06 8.08 -0.31
C ASN A 154 -30.36 6.73 -0.48
N THR A 155 -29.48 6.36 0.45
CA THR A 155 -29.09 4.96 0.62
C THR A 155 -30.36 4.26 1.05
N ARG A 156 -30.98 3.54 0.11
CA ARG A 156 -32.11 2.65 0.36
C ARG A 156 -31.59 1.45 1.16
N SER A 157 -31.21 1.67 2.41
CA SER A 157 -30.89 0.61 3.36
C SER A 157 -32.20 0.10 3.97
N HIS A 158 -32.94 -0.70 3.21
CA HIS A 158 -34.05 -1.48 3.76
C HIS A 158 -33.97 -2.91 3.22
N ALA A 159 -32.95 -3.66 3.64
CA ALA A 159 -33.17 -5.04 3.99
C ALA A 159 -33.49 -5.05 5.49
N ARG A 160 -34.77 -4.81 5.82
CA ARG A 160 -35.28 -5.08 7.17
C ARG A 160 -35.51 -6.59 7.20
N CYS A 161 -34.74 -7.34 7.97
CA CYS A 161 -35.08 -8.73 8.26
C CYS A 161 -36.46 -8.70 8.95
N ASN A 162 -37.48 -9.24 8.28
CA ASN A 162 -38.82 -9.38 8.85
C ASN A 162 -38.75 -10.51 9.90
N PRO A 163 -39.02 -10.25 11.19
CA PRO A 163 -38.98 -11.29 12.23
C PRO A 163 -40.14 -12.31 12.16
N GLY A 164 -40.95 -12.28 11.10
CA GLY A 164 -42.24 -12.98 11.03
C GLY A 164 -42.36 -14.03 9.92
N VAL A 165 -41.28 -14.40 9.23
CA VAL A 165 -41.32 -15.54 8.30
C VAL A 165 -41.10 -16.81 9.13
N SER A 166 -42.20 -17.36 9.62
CA SER A 166 -42.26 -18.71 10.17
C SER A 166 -41.96 -19.71 9.05
N THR A 167 -41.03 -20.63 9.31
CA THR A 167 -40.72 -21.79 8.47
C THR A 167 -42.02 -22.53 8.09
N PRO A 168 -42.28 -22.85 6.81
CA PRO A 168 -43.39 -23.71 6.46
C PRO A 168 -43.11 -25.12 6.99
N ALA A 169 -43.91 -25.57 7.95
CA ALA A 169 -43.91 -26.95 8.44
C ALA A 169 -44.76 -27.82 7.50
N GLY A 170 -44.06 -28.62 6.69
CA GLY A 170 -44.34 -30.00 6.25
C GLY A 170 -45.71 -30.46 5.74
N SER A 171 -45.68 -31.25 4.67
CA SER A 171 -46.56 -32.41 4.44
C SER A 171 -45.85 -33.44 3.52
N PRO A 172 -46.21 -34.73 3.60
CA PRO A 172 -45.26 -35.86 3.58
C PRO A 172 -45.28 -36.74 2.31
N SER A 173 -44.40 -37.77 2.29
CA SER A 173 -44.32 -38.96 1.40
C SER A 173 -43.23 -38.86 0.30
N GLU A 174 -42.34 -39.81 -0.03
CA GLU A 174 -42.08 -41.22 0.34
C GLU A 174 -40.59 -41.60 0.15
N SER A 175 -40.13 -42.55 0.98
CA SER A 175 -39.04 -43.54 0.78
C SER A 175 -37.62 -43.15 0.35
N SER A 176 -36.67 -43.65 1.16
CA SER A 176 -35.54 -44.51 0.78
C SER A 176 -34.12 -43.97 1.09
N ASP A 177 -33.64 -44.43 2.25
CA ASP A 177 -32.35 -45.10 2.48
C ASP A 177 -31.04 -44.34 2.17
N SER A 178 -30.32 -43.97 3.24
CA SER A 178 -28.96 -44.47 3.54
C SER A 178 -28.38 -43.70 4.73
N ASP A 179 -27.92 -44.46 5.72
CA ASP A 179 -27.18 -44.04 6.90
C ASP A 179 -25.90 -43.27 6.53
N GLU A 180 -25.51 -42.28 7.36
CA GLU A 180 -24.15 -42.18 7.92
C GLU A 180 -24.15 -41.08 8.99
N ASP A 181 -23.52 -41.43 10.11
CA ASP A 181 -23.50 -40.78 11.41
C ASP A 181 -22.42 -39.68 11.49
N MET A 182 -22.70 -38.54 12.13
CA MET A 182 -21.88 -37.96 13.23
C MET A 182 -22.19 -36.47 13.53
N PRO A 183 -22.01 -36.03 14.80
CA PRO A 183 -22.81 -34.97 15.41
C PRO A 183 -22.14 -33.59 15.43
N SER A 184 -23.00 -32.57 15.46
CA SER A 184 -22.71 -31.20 15.88
C SER A 184 -22.39 -31.12 17.37
N LEU A 185 -21.36 -30.35 17.77
CA LEU A 185 -21.35 -29.71 19.09
C LEU A 185 -20.74 -28.29 19.02
N SER A 186 -21.63 -27.35 19.36
CA SER A 186 -21.44 -25.92 19.57
C SER A 186 -20.77 -25.64 20.91
N THR A 187 -19.94 -24.59 21.03
CA THR A 187 -19.90 -23.79 22.26
C THR A 187 -19.39 -22.37 21.99
N ALA A 188 -20.24 -21.37 22.25
CA ALA A 188 -19.88 -19.94 22.28
C ALA A 188 -19.25 -19.56 23.64
N PRO A 189 -18.40 -18.52 23.72
CA PRO A 189 -17.76 -18.11 24.97
C PRO A 189 -18.64 -17.16 25.80
N ALA A 190 -18.56 -17.31 27.13
CA ALA A 190 -19.25 -16.48 28.11
C ALA A 190 -18.46 -15.20 28.45
N ALA A 191 -19.17 -14.07 28.56
CA ALA A 191 -18.66 -12.83 29.13
C ALA A 191 -18.69 -12.90 30.68
N ARG A 192 -17.67 -12.33 31.33
CA ARG A 192 -17.60 -12.17 32.79
C ARG A 192 -17.34 -10.70 33.11
N SER A 193 -18.08 -10.21 34.11
CA SER A 193 -18.05 -8.87 34.70
C SER A 193 -16.70 -8.48 35.28
#